data_AF-A0A0L8GES4-F1
#
_entry.id   AF-A0A0L8GES4-F1
#
_cell.length_a   1.000
_cell.length_b   1.000
_cell.length_c   1.000
_cell.angle_alpha   90.00
_cell.angle_beta   90.00
_cell.angle_gamma   90.00
#
_symmetry.space_group_name_H-M   'P 1'
#
loop_
_entity.id
_entity.type
_entity.pdbx_description
1 polymer ?
#
loop_
_entity_poly.entity_id
_entity_poly.type
_entity_poly.pdbx_seq_one_letter_code
_entity_poly.pdbx_strand_id
1 'polypeptide(L)'
;MSEEPTWVLNIKRGILSAFQNSMEDLDRDVNVTETDVVGKCSTEYKVEDTYRRTRTIHKSKDLLTCTHREYYRIAMHSVKYNVHSKVQSLPLMKGYHNCVQTLDTSSNILTNSECSEENIFRPFSNGKSGAMTEQMQKLTFRQKSSSNHRQTERFSHRSDLLFDHKEKMHSDQFSTQEILSVFEDLCDKMSEDIRPELPKLLNNLIDLMKSADYATLRRIYSDISRQGFCRKNSDRTKRYFRDSLPMLGNVASVKMFQYLTSINQFEDEDMVIFLAVLSVTQNPSKEMIQAVTPLLDNKNISHNVMLSVSSMAASYCNKNPKCDEDFEIDALIQKYMSFVGNCDKAANPHVIQALRSLGNIGYSSKAERTLSQCVTTTSFPMEVRVSAIDAFRRIPCDARRSALMEVFVNTEEDSELRINAYLGLMKCPSRMLLIQIHEMLERENSNQVGSFIWSHLKNLKQTSDPHLQHIRSFLESEEIAKQF
;
A
#
# COMPACT_ATOMS: atom_id res chain seq x y z
N MET A 1 -31.25 0.38 11.82
CA MET A 1 -30.28 0.33 12.95
C MET A 1 -29.10 1.18 12.52
N SER A 2 -28.75 2.22 13.27
CA SER A 2 -27.54 3.01 12.99
C SER A 2 -26.31 2.12 13.15
N GLU A 3 -25.39 2.17 12.20
CA GLU A 3 -24.11 1.45 12.32
C GLU A 3 -23.34 1.96 13.54
N GLU A 4 -22.88 1.03 14.37
CA GLU A 4 -22.07 1.34 15.54
C GLU A 4 -20.70 1.92 15.13
N PRO A 5 -20.13 2.89 15.88
CA PRO A 5 -18.82 3.43 15.55
C PRO A 5 -17.72 2.35 15.57
N THR A 6 -16.78 2.43 14.62
CA THR A 6 -15.67 1.48 14.47
C THR A 6 -14.84 1.31 15.73
N TRP A 7 -14.57 2.40 16.47
CA TRP A 7 -13.81 2.32 17.72
C TRP A 7 -14.51 1.48 18.79
N VAL A 8 -15.85 1.51 18.85
CA VAL A 8 -16.64 0.67 19.78
C VAL A 8 -16.56 -0.80 19.35
N LEU A 9 -16.68 -1.08 18.04
CA LEU A 9 -16.52 -2.42 17.50
C LEU A 9 -15.12 -3.00 17.81
N ASN A 10 -14.06 -2.18 17.72
CA ASN A 10 -12.71 -2.62 18.06
C ASN A 10 -12.54 -2.94 19.55
N ILE A 11 -13.20 -2.19 20.45
CA ILE A 11 -13.23 -2.56 21.88
C ILE A 11 -13.92 -3.92 22.06
N LYS A 12 -15.05 -4.16 21.38
CA LYS A 12 -15.74 -5.45 21.42
C LYS A 12 -14.88 -6.59 20.88
N ARG A 13 -14.18 -6.38 19.77
CA ARG A 13 -13.20 -7.33 19.22
C ARG A 13 -12.09 -7.64 20.23
N GLY A 14 -11.59 -6.64 20.95
CA GLY A 14 -10.63 -6.83 22.04
C GLY A 14 -11.18 -7.69 23.18
N ILE A 15 -12.44 -7.49 23.57
CA ILE A 15 -13.11 -8.34 24.58
C ILE A 15 -13.25 -9.78 24.06
N LEU A 16 -13.74 -9.96 22.83
CA LEU A 16 -13.91 -11.28 22.22
C LEU A 16 -12.58 -12.02 22.02
N SER A 17 -11.49 -11.30 21.78
CA SER A 17 -10.14 -11.88 21.63
C SER A 17 -9.63 -12.53 22.91
N ALA A 18 -10.08 -12.09 24.09
CA ALA A 18 -9.77 -12.76 25.35
C ALA A 18 -10.41 -14.16 25.46
N PHE A 19 -11.51 -14.41 24.74
CA PHE A 19 -12.13 -15.74 24.65
C PHE A 19 -11.49 -16.63 23.58
N GLN A 20 -10.72 -16.07 22.66
CA GLN A 20 -10.21 -16.80 21.49
C GLN A 20 -9.14 -17.81 21.92
N ASN A 21 -9.37 -19.07 21.53
CA ASN A 21 -8.45 -20.19 21.70
C ASN A 21 -8.60 -21.11 20.46
N SER A 22 -7.50 -21.39 19.77
CA SER A 22 -7.49 -22.18 18.53
C SER A 22 -6.98 -23.62 18.72
N MET A 23 -6.88 -24.10 19.95
CA MET A 23 -6.47 -25.47 20.24
C MET A 23 -7.61 -26.45 19.90
N GLU A 24 -7.29 -27.51 19.17
CA GLU A 24 -8.23 -28.61 18.93
C GLU A 24 -8.29 -29.59 20.11
N ASP A 25 -7.16 -29.78 20.80
CA ASP A 25 -7.00 -30.63 21.98
C ASP A 25 -6.41 -29.79 23.12
N LEU A 26 -7.17 -29.63 24.21
CA LEU A 26 -6.78 -28.82 25.37
C LEU A 26 -5.81 -29.53 26.32
N ASP A 27 -5.43 -30.77 26.04
CA ASP A 27 -4.50 -31.56 26.84
C ASP A 27 -3.08 -31.59 26.24
N ARG A 28 -2.83 -30.93 25.09
CA ARG A 28 -1.54 -30.95 24.39
C ARG A 28 -1.06 -29.57 23.99
N ASP A 29 0.25 -29.37 24.10
CA ASP A 29 0.91 -28.19 23.54
C ASP A 29 0.78 -28.17 22.02
N VAL A 30 0.53 -26.99 21.46
CA VAL A 30 0.36 -26.83 20.02
C VAL A 30 0.81 -25.45 19.56
N ASN A 31 1.38 -25.41 18.36
CA ASN A 31 1.65 -24.17 17.64
C ASN A 31 0.68 -24.07 16.47
N VAL A 32 -0.15 -23.04 16.46
CA VAL A 32 -1.17 -22.83 15.43
C VAL A 32 -1.23 -21.36 15.05
N THR A 33 -1.75 -21.08 13.85
CA THR A 33 -2.01 -19.70 13.43
C THR A 33 -3.39 -19.28 13.95
N GLU A 34 -3.44 -18.24 14.78
CA GLU A 34 -4.67 -17.70 15.34
C GLU A 34 -4.97 -16.31 14.76
N THR A 35 -6.24 -16.02 14.52
CA THR A 35 -6.74 -14.69 14.15
C THR A 35 -7.53 -14.08 15.32
N ASP A 36 -7.14 -12.87 15.75
CA ASP A 36 -7.83 -12.08 16.78
C ASP A 36 -7.61 -10.57 16.55
N VAL A 37 -7.89 -9.73 17.55
CA VAL A 37 -7.73 -8.27 17.44
C VAL A 37 -6.28 -7.84 17.15
N VAL A 38 -5.29 -8.65 17.52
CA VAL A 38 -3.87 -8.33 17.29
C VAL A 38 -3.37 -8.73 15.90
N GLY A 39 -4.23 -9.36 15.08
CA GLY A 39 -3.92 -9.77 13.72
C GLY A 39 -3.98 -11.29 13.54
N LYS A 40 -3.30 -11.80 12.51
CA LYS A 40 -3.12 -13.23 12.25
C LYS A 40 -1.68 -13.64 12.57
N CYS A 41 -1.50 -14.36 13.67
CA CYS A 41 -0.20 -14.59 14.30
C CYS A 41 0.08 -16.08 14.51
N SER A 42 1.36 -16.47 14.43
CA SER A 42 1.79 -17.76 14.97
C SER A 42 1.70 -17.71 16.49
N THR A 43 0.95 -18.63 17.07
CA THR A 43 0.61 -18.66 18.49
C THR A 43 1.04 -19.99 19.09
N GLU A 44 1.81 -19.94 20.16
CA GLU A 44 2.22 -21.11 20.94
C GLU A 44 1.28 -21.25 22.15
N TYR A 45 0.74 -22.45 22.33
CA TYR A 45 -0.04 -22.83 23.50
C TYR A 45 0.72 -23.88 24.30
N LYS A 46 0.81 -23.66 25.61
CA LYS A 46 1.35 -24.61 26.58
C LYS A 46 0.32 -24.92 27.64
N VAL A 47 0.07 -26.20 27.86
CA VAL A 47 -0.88 -26.66 28.88
C VAL A 47 -0.15 -26.81 30.20
N GLU A 48 -0.60 -26.08 31.22
CA GLU A 48 -0.15 -26.25 32.59
C GLU A 48 -1.14 -27.16 33.34
N ASP A 49 -0.67 -28.35 33.70
CA ASP A 49 -1.51 -29.39 34.27
C ASP A 49 -1.84 -29.08 35.74
N THR A 50 -3.09 -28.69 36.00
CA THR A 50 -3.59 -28.44 37.36
C THR A 50 -5.03 -28.93 37.54
N TYR A 51 -5.19 -29.90 38.44
CA TYR A 51 -6.45 -30.49 38.94
C TYR A 51 -7.37 -31.14 37.88
N ARG A 52 -8.03 -32.25 38.27
CA ARG A 52 -8.84 -33.12 37.39
C ARG A 52 -9.93 -32.45 36.52
N ARG A 53 -10.32 -31.19 36.78
CA ARG A 53 -11.44 -30.51 36.09
C ARG A 53 -11.09 -29.13 35.54
N THR A 54 -9.90 -28.62 35.82
CA THR A 54 -9.46 -27.31 35.34
C THR A 54 -8.29 -27.49 34.38
N ARG A 55 -8.20 -26.60 33.39
CA ARG A 55 -7.07 -26.51 32.49
C ARG A 55 -6.57 -25.08 32.51
N THR A 56 -5.28 -24.91 32.80
CA THR A 56 -4.60 -23.63 32.69
C THR A 56 -3.76 -23.67 31.43
N ILE A 57 -3.95 -22.69 30.55
CA ILE A 57 -3.34 -22.65 29.23
C ILE A 57 -2.57 -21.33 29.12
N HIS A 58 -1.28 -21.45 28.84
CA HIS A 58 -0.40 -20.33 28.54
C HIS A 58 -0.36 -20.15 27.03
N LYS A 59 -0.75 -18.96 26.58
CA LYS A 59 -0.80 -18.57 25.17
C LYS A 59 0.22 -17.47 24.95
N SER A 60 1.17 -17.67 24.05
CA SER A 60 2.22 -16.69 23.74
C SER A 60 2.24 -16.36 22.24
N LYS A 61 2.49 -15.09 21.92
CA LYS A 61 2.63 -14.58 20.55
C LYS A 61 3.82 -13.66 20.45
N ASP A 62 4.66 -13.88 19.44
CA ASP A 62 5.61 -12.87 18.97
C ASP A 62 4.90 -11.98 17.95
N LEU A 63 4.68 -10.72 18.30
CA LEU A 63 3.88 -9.80 17.50
C LEU A 63 4.58 -9.41 16.18
N LEU A 64 5.89 -9.62 16.06
CA LEU A 64 6.64 -9.45 14.80
C LEU A 64 6.29 -10.51 13.74
N THR A 65 5.72 -11.64 14.17
CA THR A 65 5.28 -12.72 13.28
C THR A 65 3.85 -12.53 12.78
N CYS A 66 3.13 -11.54 13.33
CA CYS A 66 1.75 -11.27 12.97
C CYS A 66 1.64 -10.58 11.61
N THR A 67 0.67 -11.03 10.83
CA THR A 67 0.19 -10.31 9.63
C THR A 67 -1.10 -9.58 9.97
N HIS A 68 -1.45 -8.54 9.19
CA HIS A 68 -2.67 -7.74 9.39
C HIS A 68 -2.81 -7.05 10.76
N ARG A 69 -1.69 -6.84 11.48
CA ARG A 69 -1.64 -6.16 12.79
C ARG A 69 -1.56 -4.63 12.67
N GLU A 70 -0.80 -4.15 11.70
CA GLU A 70 -0.34 -2.76 11.68
C GLU A 70 -0.92 -2.00 10.49
N TYR A 71 -1.48 -0.82 10.78
CA TYR A 71 -1.78 0.20 9.78
C TYR A 71 -0.78 1.34 9.94
N TYR A 72 0.27 1.28 9.12
CA TYR A 72 1.27 2.33 9.08
C TYR A 72 0.77 3.51 8.23
N ARG A 73 0.71 4.71 8.83
CA ARG A 73 0.92 5.98 8.10
C ARG A 73 2.37 6.41 8.30
N ILE A 74 3.34 5.60 7.86
CA ILE A 74 4.75 5.99 7.89
C ILE A 74 5.08 6.66 6.56
N ALA A 75 5.94 7.68 6.54
CA ALA A 75 6.41 8.31 5.29
C ALA A 75 7.33 7.39 4.44
N MET A 76 7.77 6.25 4.99
CA MET A 76 8.78 5.36 4.42
C MET A 76 8.13 4.15 3.78
N HIS A 77 8.19 4.06 2.44
CA HIS A 77 7.81 2.84 1.73
C HIS A 77 8.72 1.70 2.16
N SER A 78 8.15 0.70 2.84
CA SER A 78 8.83 -0.57 3.05
C SER A 78 8.29 -1.60 2.08
N VAL A 79 9.19 -2.44 1.57
CA VAL A 79 8.79 -3.64 0.84
C VAL A 79 8.32 -4.64 1.89
N LYS A 80 7.05 -5.07 1.79
CA LYS A 80 6.54 -6.13 2.66
C LYS A 80 7.31 -7.41 2.35
N TYR A 81 8.05 -7.92 3.34
CA TYR A 81 8.79 -9.17 3.22
C TYR A 81 7.83 -10.35 3.43
N ASN A 82 6.90 -10.55 2.49
CA ASN A 82 5.88 -11.62 2.55
C ASN A 82 6.45 -12.95 2.05
N VAL A 83 7.59 -13.35 2.59
CA VAL A 83 8.18 -14.68 2.42
C VAL A 83 8.14 -15.39 3.76
N HIS A 84 8.25 -16.72 3.78
CA HIS A 84 8.34 -17.48 5.03
C HIS A 84 9.57 -17.05 5.83
N SER A 85 9.38 -16.11 6.74
CA SER A 85 10.39 -15.47 7.58
C SER A 85 9.84 -15.29 8.99
N LYS A 86 10.73 -15.24 9.97
CA LYS A 86 10.38 -14.92 11.36
C LYS A 86 10.03 -13.44 11.56
N VAL A 87 10.23 -12.60 10.55
CA VAL A 87 9.90 -11.17 10.57
C VAL A 87 8.87 -10.90 9.48
N GLN A 88 7.64 -10.59 9.90
CA GLN A 88 6.51 -10.30 9.01
C GLN A 88 6.04 -8.83 9.09
N SER A 89 6.48 -8.08 10.11
CA SER A 89 6.26 -6.63 10.25
C SER A 89 7.57 -5.84 10.27
N LEU A 90 7.50 -4.50 10.25
CA LEU A 90 8.69 -3.65 10.33
C LEU A 90 9.35 -3.83 11.70
N PRO A 91 10.65 -4.19 11.78
CA PRO A 91 11.32 -4.49 13.05
C PRO A 91 11.65 -3.23 13.88
N LEU A 92 10.85 -2.17 13.77
CA LEU A 92 10.94 -0.94 14.58
C LEU A 92 10.29 -1.13 15.95
N MET A 93 9.27 -1.99 16.03
CA MET A 93 8.56 -2.33 17.27
C MET A 93 8.74 -3.81 17.56
N LYS A 94 9.24 -4.16 18.74
CA LYS A 94 9.23 -5.54 19.24
C LYS A 94 8.05 -5.68 20.19
N GLY A 95 7.13 -6.59 19.88
CA GLY A 95 5.95 -6.80 20.70
C GLY A 95 5.80 -8.25 21.14
N TYR A 96 5.31 -8.44 22.36
CA TYR A 96 4.95 -9.74 22.90
C TYR A 96 3.55 -9.68 23.47
N HIS A 97 2.77 -10.73 23.23
CA HIS A 97 1.44 -10.87 23.82
C HIS A 97 1.32 -12.24 24.47
N ASN A 98 1.13 -12.24 25.79
CA ASN A 98 1.03 -13.43 26.61
C ASN A 98 -0.32 -13.45 27.32
N CYS A 99 -0.98 -14.59 27.35
CA CYS A 99 -2.21 -14.79 28.09
C CYS A 99 -2.16 -16.07 28.92
N VAL A 100 -2.81 -16.03 30.07
CA VAL A 100 -3.13 -17.19 30.88
C VAL A 100 -4.64 -17.36 30.89
N GLN A 101 -5.13 -18.44 30.28
CA GLN A 101 -6.54 -18.81 30.24
C GLN A 101 -6.79 -19.99 31.17
N THR A 102 -7.82 -19.91 32.00
CA THR A 102 -8.26 -21.00 32.86
C THR A 102 -9.65 -21.45 32.42
N LEU A 103 -9.78 -22.71 32.01
CA LEU A 103 -11.05 -23.31 31.62
C LEU A 103 -11.48 -24.36 32.64
N ASP A 104 -12.77 -24.35 32.97
CA ASP A 104 -13.44 -25.46 33.63
C ASP A 104 -13.97 -26.43 32.57
N THR A 105 -13.33 -27.60 32.47
CA THR A 105 -13.66 -28.66 31.49
C THR A 105 -15.00 -29.33 31.76
N SER A 106 -15.54 -29.22 32.98
CA SER A 106 -16.83 -29.82 33.31
C SER A 106 -18.01 -28.98 32.82
N SER A 107 -17.83 -27.66 32.77
CA SER A 107 -18.85 -26.71 32.32
C SER A 107 -18.56 -26.10 30.94
N ASN A 108 -17.37 -26.33 30.40
CA ASN A 108 -16.82 -25.68 29.19
C ASN A 108 -16.88 -24.16 29.27
N ILE A 109 -16.55 -23.61 30.44
CA ILE A 109 -16.57 -22.17 30.71
C ILE A 109 -15.13 -21.68 30.95
N LEU A 110 -14.75 -20.62 30.24
CA LEU A 110 -13.55 -19.84 30.54
C LEU A 110 -13.78 -19.08 31.86
N THR A 111 -13.09 -19.50 32.92
CA THR A 111 -13.25 -18.92 34.26
C THR A 111 -12.40 -17.68 34.45
N ASN A 112 -11.21 -17.65 33.86
CA ASN A 112 -10.32 -16.50 33.87
C ASN A 112 -9.53 -16.40 32.56
N SER A 113 -9.31 -15.19 32.07
CA SER A 113 -8.33 -14.88 31.03
C SER A 113 -7.60 -13.61 31.42
N GLU A 114 -6.29 -13.72 31.59
CA GLU A 114 -5.42 -12.60 31.94
C GLU A 114 -4.34 -12.48 30.87
N CYS A 115 -4.35 -11.38 30.14
CA CYS A 115 -3.45 -11.12 29.03
C CYS A 115 -2.59 -9.89 29.31
N SER A 116 -1.31 -9.97 29.01
CA SER A 116 -0.38 -8.85 28.96
C SER A 116 0.18 -8.69 27.55
N GLU A 117 0.16 -7.46 27.05
CA GLU A 117 0.82 -7.07 25.82
C GLU A 117 1.88 -6.02 26.12
N GLU A 118 3.10 -6.28 25.66
CA GLU A 118 4.21 -5.34 25.73
C GLU A 118 4.62 -4.96 24.31
N ASN A 119 4.69 -3.66 24.00
CA ASN A 119 5.27 -3.16 22.76
C ASN A 119 6.43 -2.21 23.06
N ILE A 120 7.61 -2.51 22.51
CA ILE A 120 8.83 -1.72 22.70
C ILE A 120 9.27 -1.16 21.35
N PHE A 121 9.20 0.16 21.21
CA PHE A 121 9.73 0.89 20.06
C PHE A 121 11.23 1.14 20.22
N ARG A 122 12.04 0.58 19.32
CA ARG A 122 13.51 0.55 19.40
C ARG A 122 14.20 0.66 18.04
N PRO A 123 14.06 1.80 17.34
CA PRO A 123 14.62 1.96 15.99
C PRO A 123 16.16 1.91 15.94
N PHE A 124 16.87 2.24 17.04
CA PHE A 124 18.34 2.40 17.05
C PHE A 124 19.05 1.92 18.34
N SER A 125 18.40 1.11 19.18
CA SER A 125 18.92 0.73 20.51
C SER A 125 18.85 -0.78 20.80
N ASN A 126 19.72 -1.24 21.71
CA ASN A 126 19.73 -2.60 22.25
C ASN A 126 19.23 -2.60 23.71
N GLY A 127 18.60 -3.69 24.14
CA GLY A 127 18.07 -3.85 25.52
C GLY A 127 16.66 -3.30 25.71
N LYS A 128 16.37 -2.79 26.92
CA LYS A 128 15.07 -2.20 27.32
C LYS A 128 14.98 -0.68 27.11
N SER A 129 15.99 -0.07 26.48
CA SER A 129 16.06 1.38 26.28
C SER A 129 15.25 1.78 25.03
N GLY A 130 13.94 1.98 25.21
CA GLY A 130 13.01 2.42 24.17
C GLY A 130 11.72 2.94 24.77
N ALA A 131 10.83 3.50 23.93
CA ALA A 131 9.48 3.80 24.38
C ALA A 131 8.70 2.49 24.48
N MET A 132 8.11 2.22 25.64
CA MET A 132 7.38 0.99 25.92
C MET A 132 5.93 1.30 26.26
N THR A 133 5.02 0.52 25.71
CA THR A 133 3.62 0.45 26.17
C THR A 133 3.35 -0.93 26.72
N GLU A 134 2.63 -0.97 27.84
CA GLU A 134 2.17 -2.21 28.47
C GLU A 134 0.65 -2.13 28.60
N GLN A 135 -0.03 -3.19 28.18
CA GLN A 135 -1.48 -3.33 28.27
C GLN A 135 -1.79 -4.60 29.04
N MET A 136 -2.71 -4.50 30.01
CA MET A 136 -3.25 -5.66 30.73
C MET A 136 -4.75 -5.77 30.49
N GLN A 137 -5.22 -6.98 30.22
CA GLN A 137 -6.64 -7.30 30.11
C GLN A 137 -6.97 -8.47 31.04
N LYS A 138 -8.01 -8.31 31.86
CA LYS A 138 -8.49 -9.36 32.75
C LYS A 138 -9.98 -9.58 32.57
N LEU A 139 -10.34 -10.82 32.27
CA LEU A 139 -11.72 -11.29 32.13
C LEU A 139 -11.93 -12.41 33.15
N THR A 140 -12.94 -12.26 34.00
CA THR A 140 -13.24 -13.24 35.06
C THR A 140 -14.71 -13.60 35.04
N PHE A 141 -14.99 -14.89 35.00
CA PHE A 141 -16.35 -15.42 35.13
C PHE A 141 -16.88 -15.14 36.53
N ARG A 142 -18.12 -14.64 36.61
CA ARG A 142 -18.78 -14.33 37.88
C ARG A 142 -19.90 -15.31 38.18
N GLN A 143 -20.86 -15.43 37.27
CA GLN A 143 -22.04 -16.26 37.46
C GLN A 143 -22.70 -16.56 36.11
N LYS A 144 -23.35 -17.72 36.02
CA LYS A 144 -24.25 -18.10 34.93
C LYS A 144 -25.69 -17.94 35.39
N SER A 145 -26.49 -17.18 34.66
CA SER A 145 -27.94 -17.04 34.87
C SER A 145 -28.70 -17.57 33.65
N SER A 146 -29.83 -18.22 33.88
CA SER A 146 -30.73 -18.67 32.80
C SER A 146 -31.60 -17.51 32.34
N SER A 147 -31.54 -17.18 31.05
CA SER A 147 -32.48 -16.24 30.43
C SER A 147 -33.59 -17.00 29.71
N ASN A 148 -34.85 -16.62 29.95
CA ASN A 148 -36.00 -17.16 29.24
C ASN A 148 -36.23 -16.47 27.87
N HIS A 149 -35.39 -15.50 27.49
CA HIS A 149 -35.46 -14.87 26.17
C HIS A 149 -34.78 -15.73 25.11
N ARG A 150 -35.59 -16.33 24.23
CA ARG A 150 -35.13 -16.78 22.92
C ARG A 150 -34.93 -15.55 22.02
N GLN A 151 -33.75 -14.95 22.03
CA GLN A 151 -33.38 -14.00 20.98
C GLN A 151 -33.10 -14.79 19.69
N THR A 152 -33.93 -14.58 18.67
CA THR A 152 -33.50 -14.84 17.29
C THR A 152 -32.56 -13.70 16.92
N GLU A 153 -31.26 -13.89 17.09
CA GLU A 153 -30.27 -12.91 16.65
C GLU A 153 -30.38 -12.72 15.13
N ARG A 154 -30.91 -11.56 14.72
CA ARG A 154 -30.85 -11.11 13.32
C ARG A 154 -29.64 -10.19 13.19
N PHE A 155 -28.53 -10.73 12.71
CA PHE A 155 -27.37 -9.94 12.33
C PHE A 155 -27.51 -9.50 10.87
N SER A 156 -27.16 -8.26 10.58
CA SER A 156 -27.11 -7.72 9.21
C SER A 156 -25.85 -8.16 8.46
N HIS A 157 -24.75 -8.38 9.18
CA HIS A 157 -23.44 -8.74 8.62
C HIS A 157 -22.59 -9.49 9.65
N ARG A 158 -21.64 -10.32 9.19
CA ARG A 158 -20.61 -10.98 10.02
C ARG A 158 -19.23 -10.48 9.63
N SER A 159 -18.44 -10.05 10.62
CA SER A 159 -17.05 -9.66 10.44
C SER A 159 -16.12 -10.55 11.24
N ASP A 160 -14.83 -10.51 10.93
CA ASP A 160 -13.77 -11.12 11.75
C ASP A 160 -13.45 -10.29 13.01
N LEU A 161 -12.49 -10.81 13.79
CA LEU A 161 -11.95 -10.18 14.99
C LEU A 161 -10.83 -9.17 14.72
N LEU A 162 -10.40 -8.98 13.46
CA LEU A 162 -9.29 -8.09 13.14
C LEU A 162 -9.63 -6.65 13.50
N PHE A 163 -8.65 -5.90 14.02
CA PHE A 163 -8.80 -4.48 14.30
C PHE A 163 -9.10 -3.71 13.00
N ASP A 164 -10.14 -2.88 13.01
CA ASP A 164 -10.46 -1.99 11.89
C ASP A 164 -9.78 -0.63 12.08
N HIS A 165 -8.80 -0.33 11.23
CA HIS A 165 -7.99 0.88 11.28
C HIS A 165 -8.63 2.10 10.59
N LYS A 166 -9.89 2.03 10.15
CA LYS A 166 -10.58 3.19 9.55
C LYS A 166 -10.86 4.26 10.61
N GLU A 167 -10.09 5.35 10.58
CA GLU A 167 -10.46 6.60 11.27
C GLU A 167 -11.60 7.28 10.50
N LYS A 168 -12.73 7.57 11.17
CA LYS A 168 -13.74 8.48 10.60
C LYS A 168 -13.21 9.92 10.70
N MET A 169 -13.29 10.67 9.61
CA MET A 169 -13.00 12.10 9.63
C MET A 169 -14.02 12.80 10.53
N HIS A 170 -13.55 13.58 11.51
CA HIS A 170 -14.42 14.43 12.31
C HIS A 170 -15.00 15.52 11.41
N SER A 171 -16.30 15.43 11.07
CA SER A 171 -17.01 16.53 10.43
C SER A 171 -17.70 17.37 11.50
N ASP A 172 -17.08 18.47 11.92
CA ASP A 172 -17.74 19.47 12.77
C ASP A 172 -17.26 20.89 12.45
N GLN A 173 -18.17 21.86 12.61
CA GLN A 173 -17.90 23.31 12.49
C GLN A 173 -16.78 23.80 13.43
N PHE A 174 -16.55 23.11 14.55
CA PHE A 174 -15.48 23.41 15.51
C PHE A 174 -14.09 23.36 14.88
N SER A 175 -13.85 22.45 13.93
CA SER A 175 -12.57 22.32 13.23
C SER A 175 -12.16 23.57 12.45
N THR A 176 -13.11 24.36 11.92
CA THR A 176 -12.77 25.52 11.07
C THR A 176 -12.19 26.66 11.89
N GLN A 177 -12.81 27.01 13.02
CA GLN A 177 -12.35 28.11 13.87
C GLN A 177 -11.01 27.77 14.53
N GLU A 178 -10.83 26.52 14.95
CA GLU A 178 -9.55 26.02 15.47
C GLU A 178 -8.44 26.18 14.43
N ILE A 179 -8.66 25.75 13.18
CA ILE A 179 -7.66 25.91 12.10
C ILE A 179 -7.35 27.39 11.84
N LEU A 180 -8.38 28.25 11.77
CA LEU A 180 -8.18 29.69 11.55
C LEU A 180 -7.37 30.34 12.69
N SER A 181 -7.63 29.96 13.95
CA SER A 181 -6.86 30.47 15.09
C SER A 181 -5.37 30.08 15.01
N VAL A 182 -5.06 28.88 14.49
CA VAL A 182 -3.66 28.47 14.26
C VAL A 182 -3.03 29.31 13.15
N PHE A 183 -3.77 29.68 12.10
CA PHE A 183 -3.27 30.58 11.07
C PHE A 183 -3.06 32.02 11.58
N GLU A 184 -3.89 32.51 12.49
CA GLU A 184 -3.69 33.81 13.16
C GLU A 184 -2.40 33.77 14.01
N ASP A 185 -2.23 32.72 14.80
CA ASP A 185 -1.02 32.45 15.59
C ASP A 185 0.25 32.39 14.72
N LEU A 186 0.16 31.70 13.58
CA LEU A 186 1.23 31.66 12.59
C LEU A 186 1.51 33.06 12.04
N CYS A 187 0.47 33.83 11.67
CA CYS A 187 0.62 35.19 11.14
C CYS A 187 1.41 36.10 12.08
N ASP A 188 1.11 36.03 13.39
CA ASP A 188 1.71 36.85 14.43
C ASP A 188 3.14 36.42 14.77
N LYS A 189 3.40 35.10 14.78
CA LYS A 189 4.70 34.54 15.16
C LYS A 189 5.68 34.47 14.00
N MET A 190 5.22 34.62 12.76
CA MET A 190 6.07 34.77 11.58
C MET A 190 6.93 36.05 11.67
N SER A 191 8.17 35.89 12.15
CA SER A 191 9.25 36.89 12.09
C SER A 191 10.14 36.68 10.85
N GLU A 192 11.16 37.53 10.69
CA GLU A 192 12.23 37.29 9.70
C GLU A 192 13.00 35.99 9.99
N ASP A 193 13.20 35.66 11.27
CA ASP A 193 13.83 34.40 11.71
C ASP A 193 12.82 33.27 11.99
N ILE A 194 13.26 32.02 11.79
CA ILE A 194 12.51 30.81 12.12
C ILE A 194 12.63 30.54 13.62
N ARG A 195 11.54 30.76 14.37
CA ARG A 195 11.51 30.47 15.81
C ARG A 195 11.18 28.99 16.10
N PRO A 196 11.66 28.42 17.22
CA PRO A 196 11.42 27.01 17.57
C PRO A 196 9.94 26.62 17.69
N GLU A 197 9.03 27.56 17.92
CA GLU A 197 7.60 27.29 18.04
C GLU A 197 6.91 27.07 16.70
N LEU A 198 7.52 27.54 15.59
CA LEU A 198 6.90 27.52 14.26
C LEU A 198 6.66 26.09 13.73
N PRO A 199 7.63 25.15 13.82
CA PRO A 199 7.38 23.76 13.43
C PRO A 199 6.26 23.10 14.24
N LYS A 200 6.11 23.43 15.53
CA LYS A 200 5.05 22.90 16.39
C LYS A 200 3.68 23.39 15.93
N LEU A 201 3.56 24.68 15.58
CA LEU A 201 2.32 25.25 15.04
C LEU A 201 1.96 24.64 13.69
N LEU A 202 2.95 24.43 12.81
CA LEU A 202 2.72 23.81 11.51
C LEU A 202 2.26 22.34 11.64
N ASN A 203 2.85 21.57 12.55
CA ASN A 203 2.39 20.21 12.83
C ASN A 203 0.95 20.18 13.35
N ASN A 204 0.61 21.07 14.29
CA ASN A 204 -0.76 21.21 14.79
C ASN A 204 -1.75 21.59 13.67
N LEU A 205 -1.35 22.52 12.79
CA LEU A 205 -2.14 22.90 11.62
C LEU A 205 -2.42 21.69 10.72
N ILE A 206 -1.38 20.93 10.38
CA ILE A 206 -1.48 19.72 9.54
C ILE A 206 -2.43 18.70 10.19
N ASP A 207 -2.32 18.47 11.49
CA ASP A 207 -3.16 17.49 12.21
C ASP A 207 -4.64 17.91 12.24
N LEU A 208 -4.95 19.19 12.46
CA LEU A 208 -6.32 19.69 12.38
C LEU A 208 -6.86 19.62 10.94
N MET A 209 -6.06 20.03 9.95
CA MET A 209 -6.44 20.01 8.53
C MET A 209 -6.64 18.57 7.99
N LYS A 210 -5.96 17.56 8.56
CA LYS A 210 -6.15 16.15 8.16
C LYS A 210 -7.57 15.67 8.35
N SER A 211 -8.32 16.22 9.31
CA SER A 211 -9.73 15.90 9.53
C SER A 211 -10.72 16.75 8.70
N ALA A 212 -10.25 17.82 8.06
CA ALA A 212 -11.14 18.73 7.33
C ALA A 212 -11.58 18.16 5.98
N ASP A 213 -12.85 18.40 5.63
CA ASP A 213 -13.38 18.08 4.31
C ASP A 213 -13.03 19.17 3.28
N TYR A 214 -13.31 18.88 2.00
CA TYR A 214 -12.99 19.82 0.91
C TYR A 214 -13.70 21.18 1.07
N ALA A 215 -14.96 21.18 1.51
CA ALA A 215 -15.73 22.41 1.71
C ALA A 215 -15.12 23.29 2.81
N THR A 216 -14.66 22.68 3.90
CA THR A 216 -13.97 23.36 5.00
C THR A 216 -12.62 23.90 4.55
N LEU A 217 -11.79 23.11 3.85
CA LEU A 217 -10.52 23.58 3.28
C LEU A 217 -10.70 24.76 2.32
N ARG A 218 -11.74 24.73 1.48
CA ARG A 218 -12.10 25.83 0.58
C ARG A 218 -12.46 27.11 1.33
N ARG A 219 -13.24 26.98 2.42
CA ARG A 219 -13.62 28.10 3.29
C ARG A 219 -12.40 28.70 3.97
N ILE A 220 -11.57 27.87 4.60
CA ILE A 220 -10.31 28.29 5.25
C ILE A 220 -9.44 29.06 4.27
N TYR A 221 -9.20 28.51 3.07
CA TYR A 221 -8.39 29.20 2.06
C TYR A 221 -8.99 30.55 1.65
N SER A 222 -10.31 30.63 1.51
CA SER A 222 -11.00 31.89 1.22
C SER A 222 -10.83 32.92 2.34
N ASP A 223 -10.91 32.48 3.60
CA ASP A 223 -10.81 33.36 4.76
C ASP A 223 -9.38 33.89 4.95
N ILE A 224 -8.36 33.01 4.89
CA ILE A 224 -6.95 33.43 5.00
C ILE A 224 -6.49 34.30 3.82
N SER A 225 -7.18 34.19 2.67
CA SER A 225 -6.87 34.99 1.48
C SER A 225 -7.44 36.41 1.53
N ARG A 226 -8.30 36.74 2.52
CA ARG A 226 -8.82 38.10 2.68
C ARG A 226 -7.69 39.05 3.08
N GLN A 227 -7.68 40.26 2.50
CA GLN A 227 -6.65 41.29 2.77
C GLN A 227 -6.50 41.64 4.26
N GLY A 228 -7.56 41.44 5.06
CA GLY A 228 -7.55 41.74 6.49
C GLY A 228 -7.03 40.62 7.40
N PHE A 229 -6.90 39.38 6.93
CA PHE A 229 -6.59 38.23 7.80
C PHE A 229 -5.15 38.31 8.32
N CYS A 230 -4.17 38.41 7.43
CA CYS A 230 -2.76 38.52 7.80
C CYS A 230 -2.07 39.64 7.01
N ARG A 231 -2.09 40.87 7.55
CA ARG A 231 -1.59 42.07 6.83
C ARG A 231 -0.10 42.02 6.51
N LYS A 232 0.72 41.51 7.43
CA LYS A 232 2.19 41.50 7.29
C LYS A 232 2.71 40.31 6.49
N ASN A 233 2.05 39.15 6.59
CA ASN A 233 2.55 37.87 6.09
C ASN A 233 1.52 37.13 5.21
N SER A 234 0.70 37.86 4.45
CA SER A 234 -0.41 37.30 3.64
C SER A 234 0.04 36.15 2.72
N ASP A 235 1.11 36.37 1.94
CA ASP A 235 1.58 35.36 0.98
C ASP A 235 2.21 34.14 1.67
N ARG A 236 2.96 34.35 2.77
CA ARG A 236 3.49 33.25 3.59
C ARG A 236 2.36 32.43 4.23
N THR A 237 1.28 33.07 4.66
CA THR A 237 0.11 32.37 5.23
C THR A 237 -0.55 31.45 4.20
N LYS A 238 -0.75 31.95 2.97
CA LYS A 238 -1.26 31.13 1.86
C LYS A 238 -0.29 30.01 1.50
N ARG A 239 1.02 30.27 1.54
CA ARG A 239 2.05 29.26 1.29
C ARG A 239 2.00 28.14 2.33
N TYR A 240 1.93 28.43 3.63
CA TYR A 240 1.77 27.39 4.65
C TYR A 240 0.52 26.53 4.45
N PHE A 241 -0.59 27.13 4.01
CA PHE A 241 -1.77 26.36 3.64
C PHE A 241 -1.45 25.38 2.50
N ARG A 242 -0.82 25.85 1.41
CA ARG A 242 -0.43 25.01 0.26
C ARG A 242 0.56 23.93 0.65
N ASP A 243 1.61 24.26 1.39
CA ASP A 243 2.66 23.35 1.86
C ASP A 243 2.11 22.26 2.79
N SER A 244 1.02 22.54 3.49
CA SER A 244 0.35 21.58 4.36
C SER A 244 -0.49 20.56 3.58
N LEU A 245 -1.03 20.91 2.40
CA LEU A 245 -1.95 20.04 1.64
C LEU A 245 -1.37 18.66 1.28
N PRO A 246 -0.11 18.54 0.78
CA PRO A 246 0.45 17.22 0.47
C PRO A 246 0.56 16.33 1.71
N MET A 247 0.78 16.91 2.89
CA MET A 247 0.94 16.17 4.15
C MET A 247 -0.38 15.63 4.71
N LEU A 248 -1.53 16.09 4.20
CA LEU A 248 -2.84 15.63 4.67
C LEU A 248 -3.17 14.22 4.16
N GLY A 249 -2.65 13.85 2.98
CA GLY A 249 -2.77 12.50 2.42
C GLY A 249 -4.22 11.98 2.28
N ASN A 250 -5.18 12.85 1.98
CA ASN A 250 -6.61 12.49 1.93
C ASN A 250 -7.29 13.04 0.65
N VAL A 251 -8.54 12.64 0.40
CA VAL A 251 -9.30 13.05 -0.80
C VAL A 251 -9.52 14.57 -0.84
N ALA A 252 -9.74 15.21 0.31
CA ALA A 252 -10.00 16.64 0.39
C ALA A 252 -8.80 17.46 -0.06
N SER A 253 -7.58 17.04 0.29
CA SER A 253 -6.36 17.73 -0.12
C SER A 253 -6.09 17.60 -1.62
N VAL A 254 -6.38 16.44 -2.23
CA VAL A 254 -6.27 16.26 -3.69
C VAL A 254 -7.26 17.15 -4.43
N LYS A 255 -8.51 17.22 -3.98
CA LYS A 255 -9.52 18.13 -4.55
C LYS A 255 -9.12 19.59 -4.39
N MET A 256 -8.57 19.95 -3.23
CA MET A 256 -8.07 21.31 -2.99
C MET A 256 -6.88 21.65 -3.88
N PHE A 257 -5.96 20.70 -4.08
CA PHE A 257 -4.85 20.84 -5.01
C PHE A 257 -5.34 21.09 -6.44
N GLN A 258 -6.22 20.23 -6.94
CA GLN A 258 -6.84 20.38 -8.25
C GLN A 258 -7.49 21.76 -8.42
N TYR A 259 -8.26 22.21 -7.43
CA TYR A 259 -8.88 23.53 -7.46
C TYR A 259 -7.84 24.65 -7.55
N LEU A 260 -6.83 24.66 -6.68
CA LEU A 260 -5.81 25.70 -6.66
C LEU A 260 -4.95 25.71 -7.94
N THR A 261 -4.67 24.56 -8.53
CA THR A 261 -4.03 24.45 -9.84
C THR A 261 -4.91 25.07 -10.92
N SER A 262 -6.23 24.84 -10.89
CA SER A 262 -7.16 25.41 -11.90
C SER A 262 -7.25 26.93 -11.88
N ILE A 263 -6.93 27.56 -10.73
CA ILE A 263 -6.89 29.02 -10.58
C ILE A 263 -5.46 29.58 -10.48
N ASN A 264 -4.46 28.82 -10.94
CA ASN A 264 -3.05 29.21 -10.99
C ASN A 264 -2.49 29.74 -9.66
N GLN A 265 -2.85 29.10 -8.54
CA GLN A 265 -2.36 29.47 -7.19
C GLN A 265 -1.20 28.61 -6.70
N PHE A 266 -0.73 27.68 -7.53
CA PHE A 266 0.46 26.89 -7.26
C PHE A 266 1.59 27.36 -8.18
N GLU A 267 2.76 27.60 -7.58
CA GLU A 267 4.01 27.78 -8.31
C GLU A 267 4.50 26.41 -8.83
N ASP A 268 5.37 26.41 -9.85
CA ASP A 268 5.86 25.17 -10.45
C ASP A 268 6.60 24.27 -9.43
N GLU A 269 7.38 24.88 -8.53
CA GLU A 269 8.09 24.16 -7.46
C GLU A 269 7.11 23.49 -6.48
N ASP A 270 6.09 24.23 -6.03
CA ASP A 270 5.05 23.71 -5.14
C ASP A 270 4.27 22.55 -5.80
N MET A 271 3.99 22.65 -7.11
CA MET A 271 3.36 21.56 -7.87
C MET A 271 4.24 20.31 -7.88
N VAL A 272 5.54 20.44 -8.11
CA VAL A 272 6.47 19.31 -8.11
C VAL A 272 6.51 18.61 -6.75
N ILE A 273 6.54 19.37 -5.65
CA ILE A 273 6.51 18.82 -4.29
C ILE A 273 5.20 18.06 -4.05
N PHE A 274 4.06 18.67 -4.39
CA PHE A 274 2.77 18.02 -4.21
C PHE A 274 2.67 16.70 -4.99
N LEU A 275 3.08 16.72 -6.26
CA LEU A 275 3.09 15.54 -7.14
C LEU A 275 4.04 14.45 -6.62
N ALA A 276 5.22 14.83 -6.11
CA ALA A 276 6.15 13.90 -5.50
C ALA A 276 5.51 13.21 -4.29
N VAL A 277 4.88 13.96 -3.38
CA VAL A 277 4.18 13.42 -2.21
C VAL A 277 3.00 12.52 -2.61
N LEU A 278 2.21 12.91 -3.61
CA LEU A 278 1.15 12.05 -4.16
C LEU A 278 1.70 10.72 -4.67
N SER A 279 2.82 10.75 -5.38
CA SER A 279 3.45 9.55 -5.96
C SER A 279 3.92 8.56 -4.89
N VAL A 280 4.28 9.05 -3.70
CA VAL A 280 4.73 8.27 -2.55
C VAL A 280 3.65 8.09 -1.47
N THR A 281 2.40 8.42 -1.78
CA THR A 281 1.29 8.18 -0.85
C THR A 281 1.12 6.67 -0.66
N GLN A 282 1.23 6.19 0.59
CA GLN A 282 1.27 4.76 0.86
C GLN A 282 -0.07 4.06 0.69
N ASN A 283 -1.16 4.67 1.14
CA ASN A 283 -2.51 4.08 1.15
C ASN A 283 -3.49 5.03 0.45
N PRO A 284 -3.29 5.36 -0.84
CA PRO A 284 -4.26 6.19 -1.55
C PRO A 284 -5.59 5.43 -1.62
N SER A 285 -6.70 6.16 -1.63
CA SER A 285 -8.03 5.60 -1.87
C SER A 285 -8.42 5.74 -3.33
N LYS A 286 -9.39 4.95 -3.81
CA LYS A 286 -9.90 5.10 -5.18
C LYS A 286 -10.55 6.46 -5.42
N GLU A 287 -11.14 7.06 -4.38
CA GLU A 287 -11.68 8.41 -4.43
C GLU A 287 -10.57 9.47 -4.61
N MET A 288 -9.36 9.24 -4.10
CA MET A 288 -8.20 10.10 -4.40
C MET A 288 -7.79 9.98 -5.87
N ILE A 289 -7.83 8.76 -6.43
CA ILE A 289 -7.52 8.52 -7.85
C ILE A 289 -8.54 9.24 -8.74
N GLN A 290 -9.83 9.12 -8.41
CA GLN A 290 -10.89 9.85 -9.08
C GLN A 290 -10.66 11.37 -9.01
N ALA A 291 -10.28 11.89 -7.84
CA ALA A 291 -10.05 13.32 -7.64
C ALA A 291 -8.82 13.86 -8.39
N VAL A 292 -7.78 13.05 -8.57
CA VAL A 292 -6.55 13.50 -9.25
C VAL A 292 -6.64 13.36 -10.78
N THR A 293 -7.47 12.43 -11.28
CA THR A 293 -7.58 12.12 -12.72
C THR A 293 -7.84 13.35 -13.60
N PRO A 294 -8.69 14.33 -13.22
CA PRO A 294 -8.92 15.52 -14.03
C PRO A 294 -7.70 16.43 -14.22
N LEU A 295 -6.63 16.27 -13.42
CA LEU A 295 -5.36 16.96 -13.70
C LEU A 295 -4.79 16.56 -15.07
N LEU A 296 -5.17 15.38 -15.56
CA LEU A 296 -4.79 14.90 -16.89
C LEU A 296 -5.55 15.60 -18.03
N ASP A 297 -6.58 16.40 -17.73
CA ASP A 297 -7.35 17.14 -18.75
C ASP A 297 -6.73 18.50 -19.10
N ASN A 298 -5.68 18.91 -18.38
CA ASN A 298 -5.01 20.18 -18.66
C ASN A 298 -4.33 20.13 -20.05
N LYS A 299 -4.55 21.17 -20.87
CA LYS A 299 -3.97 21.28 -22.21
C LYS A 299 -2.44 21.22 -22.20
N ASN A 300 -1.82 21.80 -21.17
CA ASN A 300 -0.37 21.83 -20.99
C ASN A 300 0.06 20.86 -19.89
N ILE A 301 -0.39 19.61 -19.99
CA ILE A 301 -0.06 18.58 -19.01
C ILE A 301 1.45 18.29 -19.00
N SER A 302 2.05 18.31 -17.82
CA SER A 302 3.46 17.95 -17.65
C SER A 302 3.64 16.43 -17.51
N HIS A 303 4.81 15.93 -17.92
CA HIS A 303 5.19 14.53 -17.74
C HIS A 303 5.13 14.10 -16.26
N ASN A 304 5.46 15.01 -15.34
CA ASN A 304 5.44 14.76 -13.91
C ASN A 304 4.03 14.48 -13.39
N VAL A 305 3.02 15.19 -13.91
CA VAL A 305 1.61 14.93 -13.55
C VAL A 305 1.21 13.53 -14.00
N MET A 306 1.49 13.18 -15.26
CA MET A 306 1.17 11.84 -15.80
C MET A 306 1.80 10.73 -14.96
N LEU A 307 3.10 10.84 -14.65
CA LEU A 307 3.79 9.81 -13.89
C LEU A 307 3.33 9.75 -12.44
N SER A 308 3.10 10.89 -11.78
CA SER A 308 2.69 10.93 -10.36
C SER A 308 1.29 10.35 -10.15
N VAL A 309 0.35 10.66 -11.05
CA VAL A 309 -0.99 10.06 -11.03
C VAL A 309 -0.91 8.55 -11.21
N SER A 310 -0.10 8.08 -12.17
CA SER A 310 0.10 6.64 -12.40
C SER A 310 0.74 5.91 -11.22
N SER A 311 1.69 6.56 -10.52
CA SER A 311 2.34 6.01 -9.33
C SER A 311 1.39 5.91 -8.14
N MET A 312 0.50 6.89 -7.96
CA MET A 312 -0.53 6.83 -6.92
C MET A 312 -1.50 5.66 -7.18
N ALA A 313 -1.93 5.47 -8.44
CA ALA A 313 -2.75 4.33 -8.83
C ALA A 313 -2.01 2.99 -8.66
N ALA A 314 -0.71 2.93 -8.97
CA ALA A 314 0.11 1.75 -8.71
C ALA A 314 0.16 1.41 -7.20
N SER A 315 0.33 2.42 -6.33
CA SER A 315 0.32 2.24 -4.88
C SER A 315 -1.04 1.72 -4.36
N TYR A 316 -2.15 2.16 -4.95
CA TYR A 316 -3.48 1.60 -4.68
C TYR A 316 -3.59 0.13 -5.12
N CYS A 317 -3.26 -0.16 -6.37
CA CYS A 317 -3.37 -1.50 -6.94
C CYS A 317 -2.47 -2.53 -6.25
N ASN A 318 -1.27 -2.14 -5.81
CA ASN A 318 -0.38 -3.02 -5.02
C ASN A 318 -1.00 -3.48 -3.69
N LYS A 319 -2.00 -2.76 -3.18
CA LYS A 319 -2.70 -3.11 -1.92
C LYS A 319 -4.08 -3.72 -2.15
N ASN A 320 -4.61 -3.62 -3.36
CA ASN A 320 -5.95 -4.07 -3.73
C ASN A 320 -5.83 -5.03 -4.92
N PRO A 321 -5.79 -6.36 -4.69
CA PRO A 321 -5.56 -7.36 -5.74
C PRO A 321 -6.58 -7.36 -6.89
N LYS A 322 -7.76 -6.75 -6.67
CA LYS A 322 -8.86 -6.63 -7.64
C LYS A 322 -9.06 -5.18 -8.11
N CYS A 323 -8.01 -4.37 -8.10
CA CYS A 323 -8.15 -2.95 -8.46
C CYS A 323 -8.62 -2.74 -9.91
N ASP A 324 -8.48 -3.74 -10.77
CA ASP A 324 -8.99 -3.76 -12.14
C ASP A 324 -10.53 -3.82 -12.22
N GLU A 325 -11.20 -4.25 -11.14
CA GLU A 325 -12.66 -4.20 -11.01
C GLU A 325 -13.16 -2.79 -10.63
N ASP A 326 -12.29 -1.89 -10.13
CA ASP A 326 -12.67 -0.53 -9.73
C ASP A 326 -12.82 0.41 -10.93
N PHE A 327 -13.96 1.10 -11.00
CA PHE A 327 -14.29 2.05 -12.06
C PHE A 327 -13.26 3.19 -12.17
N GLU A 328 -12.76 3.69 -11.04
CA GLU A 328 -11.80 4.80 -10.99
C GLU A 328 -10.47 4.44 -11.64
N ILE A 329 -10.02 3.19 -11.49
CA ILE A 329 -8.80 2.67 -12.13
C ILE A 329 -9.04 2.47 -13.62
N ASP A 330 -10.18 1.90 -14.00
CA ASP A 330 -10.52 1.72 -15.41
C ASP A 330 -10.60 3.06 -16.15
N ALA A 331 -11.28 4.05 -15.57
CA ALA A 331 -11.37 5.39 -16.14
C ALA A 331 -9.99 6.03 -16.34
N LEU A 332 -9.08 5.85 -15.37
CA LEU A 332 -7.71 6.34 -15.48
C LEU A 332 -6.92 5.62 -16.59
N ILE A 333 -7.07 4.30 -16.71
CA ILE A 333 -6.43 3.51 -17.78
C ILE A 333 -6.94 3.98 -19.14
N GLN A 334 -8.26 4.14 -19.31
CA GLN A 334 -8.84 4.64 -20.56
C GLN A 334 -8.31 6.03 -20.90
N LYS A 335 -8.12 6.90 -19.90
CA LYS A 335 -7.50 8.22 -20.10
C LYS A 335 -6.07 8.09 -20.65
N TYR A 336 -5.23 7.22 -20.07
CA TYR A 336 -3.88 6.98 -20.62
C TYR A 336 -3.91 6.33 -22.01
N MET A 337 -4.81 5.38 -22.25
CA MET A 337 -4.97 4.76 -23.56
C MET A 337 -5.37 5.79 -24.63
N SER A 338 -6.16 6.80 -24.29
CA SER A 338 -6.49 7.92 -25.20
C SER A 338 -5.26 8.73 -25.61
N PHE A 339 -4.27 8.89 -24.71
CA PHE A 339 -3.00 9.52 -25.05
C PHE A 339 -2.11 8.60 -25.90
N VAL A 340 -2.17 7.28 -25.71
CA VAL A 340 -1.44 6.32 -26.56
C VAL A 340 -2.02 6.32 -27.98
N GLY A 341 -3.34 6.34 -28.13
CA GLY A 341 -4.00 6.34 -29.42
C GLY A 341 -3.56 5.17 -30.31
N ASN A 342 -3.06 5.49 -31.50
CA ASN A 342 -2.50 4.54 -32.47
C ASN A 342 -0.98 4.34 -32.32
N CYS A 343 -0.39 4.72 -31.18
CA CYS A 343 1.05 4.71 -30.91
C CYS A 343 1.88 5.72 -31.74
N ASP A 344 1.23 6.62 -32.49
CA ASP A 344 1.93 7.61 -33.30
C ASP A 344 2.38 8.81 -32.46
N LYS A 345 3.68 8.84 -32.14
CA LYS A 345 4.33 9.94 -31.41
C LYS A 345 4.30 11.27 -32.17
N ALA A 346 4.25 11.24 -33.51
CA ALA A 346 4.16 12.48 -34.29
C ALA A 346 2.77 13.11 -34.15
N ALA A 347 1.72 12.30 -34.03
CA ALA A 347 0.36 12.76 -33.76
C ALA A 347 0.17 13.21 -32.30
N ASN A 348 0.84 12.56 -31.34
CA ASN A 348 0.77 12.94 -29.93
C ASN A 348 2.14 12.82 -29.21
N PRO A 349 2.73 13.94 -28.73
CA PRO A 349 4.02 13.91 -28.06
C PRO A 349 4.00 13.17 -26.71
N HIS A 350 2.82 12.93 -26.13
CA HIS A 350 2.67 12.28 -24.81
C HIS A 350 2.60 10.75 -24.86
N VAL A 351 2.69 10.13 -26.04
CA VAL A 351 2.59 8.66 -26.19
C VAL A 351 3.56 7.92 -25.28
N ILE A 352 4.82 8.36 -25.21
CA ILE A 352 5.85 7.70 -24.38
C ILE A 352 5.49 7.77 -22.89
N GLN A 353 5.07 8.96 -22.40
CA GLN A 353 4.70 9.13 -21.00
C GLN A 353 3.42 8.38 -20.65
N ALA A 354 2.48 8.26 -21.59
CA ALA A 354 1.28 7.44 -21.41
C ALA A 354 1.62 5.95 -21.30
N LEU A 355 2.50 5.43 -22.17
CA LEU A 355 3.00 4.05 -22.08
C LEU A 355 3.70 3.78 -20.75
N ARG A 356 4.58 4.68 -20.31
CA ARG A 356 5.25 4.59 -19.00
C ARG A 356 4.25 4.62 -17.85
N SER A 357 3.20 5.42 -17.96
CA SER A 357 2.13 5.54 -16.96
C SER A 357 1.29 4.25 -16.88
N LEU A 358 0.93 3.64 -18.02
CA LEU A 358 0.28 2.34 -18.05
C LEU A 358 1.16 1.25 -17.41
N GLY A 359 2.46 1.25 -17.73
CA GLY A 359 3.43 0.35 -17.11
C GLY A 359 3.63 0.58 -15.61
N ASN A 360 3.48 1.82 -15.14
CA ASN A 360 3.53 2.14 -13.73
C ASN A 360 2.34 1.56 -12.97
N ILE A 361 1.11 1.77 -13.48
CA ILE A 361 -0.13 1.25 -12.89
C ILE A 361 -0.07 -0.27 -12.80
N GLY A 362 0.39 -0.93 -13.87
CA GLY A 362 0.64 -2.36 -13.88
C GLY A 362 -0.60 -3.24 -13.98
N TYR A 363 -1.83 -2.73 -13.86
CA TYR A 363 -3.04 -3.53 -13.96
C TYR A 363 -3.85 -3.10 -15.18
N SER A 364 -3.42 -3.52 -16.37
CA SER A 364 -4.00 -3.03 -17.64
C SER A 364 -4.14 -4.13 -18.69
N SER A 365 -4.88 -5.19 -18.37
CA SER A 365 -5.25 -6.23 -19.36
C SER A 365 -5.96 -5.64 -20.57
N LYS A 366 -6.75 -4.57 -20.37
CA LYS A 366 -7.43 -3.82 -21.44
C LYS A 366 -6.47 -3.09 -22.39
N ALA A 367 -5.26 -2.71 -21.95
CA ALA A 367 -4.27 -2.08 -22.80
C ALA A 367 -3.45 -3.08 -23.63
N GLU A 368 -3.51 -4.39 -23.34
CA GLU A 368 -2.68 -5.42 -23.95
C GLU A 368 -2.67 -5.36 -25.49
N ARG A 369 -3.85 -5.19 -26.11
CA ARG A 369 -3.98 -5.11 -27.57
C ARG A 369 -3.25 -3.90 -28.14
N THR A 370 -3.47 -2.72 -27.56
CA THR A 370 -2.82 -1.48 -28.00
C THR A 370 -1.32 -1.56 -27.77
N LEU A 371 -0.88 -2.06 -26.62
CA LEU A 371 0.55 -2.26 -26.33
C LEU A 371 1.19 -3.22 -27.33
N SER A 372 0.53 -4.33 -27.63
CA SER A 372 1.00 -5.31 -28.63
C SER A 372 1.18 -4.67 -30.00
N GLN A 373 0.22 -3.85 -30.44
CA GLN A 373 0.32 -3.10 -31.70
C GLN A 373 1.50 -2.12 -31.68
N CYS A 374 1.71 -1.39 -30.58
CA CYS A 374 2.85 -0.48 -30.45
C CYS A 374 4.19 -1.22 -30.52
N VAL A 375 4.26 -2.48 -30.05
CA VAL A 375 5.48 -3.30 -30.04
C VAL A 375 5.80 -3.83 -31.45
N THR A 376 4.82 -4.39 -32.16
CA THR A 376 5.07 -5.13 -33.42
C THR A 376 5.15 -4.25 -34.66
N THR A 377 4.62 -3.03 -34.61
CA THR A 377 4.63 -2.14 -35.78
C THR A 377 6.00 -1.51 -35.98
N THR A 378 6.75 -2.03 -36.96
CA THR A 378 8.15 -1.64 -37.26
C THR A 378 8.33 -0.21 -37.74
N SER A 379 7.28 0.45 -38.22
CA SER A 379 7.33 1.85 -38.64
C SER A 379 7.34 2.85 -37.47
N PHE A 380 7.02 2.42 -36.25
CA PHE A 380 7.06 3.29 -35.09
C PHE A 380 8.49 3.51 -34.57
N PRO A 381 8.78 4.69 -34.00
CA PRO A 381 10.09 4.98 -33.42
C PRO A 381 10.50 3.98 -32.35
N MET A 382 11.81 3.70 -32.25
CA MET A 382 12.38 2.76 -31.28
C MET A 382 11.91 3.07 -29.84
N GLU A 383 11.88 4.34 -29.44
CA GLU A 383 11.54 4.72 -28.08
C GLU A 383 10.07 4.42 -27.73
N VAL A 384 9.18 4.45 -28.73
CA VAL A 384 7.76 4.06 -28.56
C VAL A 384 7.68 2.55 -28.36
N ARG A 385 8.33 1.78 -29.24
CA ARG A 385 8.32 0.31 -29.18
C ARG A 385 8.91 -0.21 -27.88
N VAL A 386 10.07 0.32 -27.46
CA VAL A 386 10.71 -0.02 -26.17
C VAL A 386 9.82 0.39 -24.98
N SER A 387 9.22 1.58 -25.01
CA SER A 387 8.30 2.00 -23.93
C SER A 387 7.04 1.14 -23.85
N ALA A 388 6.56 0.61 -24.99
CA ALA A 388 5.44 -0.32 -25.01
C ALA A 388 5.82 -1.70 -24.45
N ILE A 389 7.03 -2.18 -24.72
CA ILE A 389 7.57 -3.39 -24.07
C ILE A 389 7.66 -3.19 -22.55
N ASP A 390 8.25 -2.07 -22.12
CA ASP A 390 8.42 -1.75 -20.70
C ASP A 390 7.07 -1.60 -19.98
N ALA A 391 5.99 -1.25 -20.69
CA ALA A 391 4.64 -1.21 -20.13
C ALA A 391 4.12 -2.58 -19.65
N PHE A 392 4.64 -3.69 -20.19
CA PHE A 392 4.29 -5.04 -19.71
C PHE A 392 4.94 -5.41 -18.36
N ARG A 393 5.88 -4.61 -17.83
CA ARG A 393 6.75 -4.99 -16.70
C ARG A 393 6.02 -5.38 -15.41
N ARG A 394 4.84 -4.82 -15.19
CA ARG A 394 4.00 -5.02 -14.00
C ARG A 394 2.63 -5.62 -14.32
N ILE A 395 2.32 -5.84 -15.60
CA ILE A 395 1.08 -6.49 -16.02
C ILE A 395 1.06 -7.91 -15.44
N PRO A 396 -0.07 -8.37 -14.86
CA PRO A 396 -0.22 -9.75 -14.41
C PRO A 396 0.20 -10.80 -15.46
N CYS A 397 0.65 -11.96 -14.99
CA CYS A 397 1.25 -12.99 -15.85
C CYS A 397 0.25 -13.79 -16.71
N ASP A 398 -1.05 -13.66 -16.44
CA ASP A 398 -2.15 -14.17 -17.26
C ASP A 398 -2.38 -13.35 -18.53
N ALA A 399 -1.87 -12.11 -18.61
CA ALA A 399 -1.93 -11.31 -19.83
C ALA A 399 -1.07 -11.92 -20.96
N ARG A 400 -1.57 -11.83 -22.19
CA ARG A 400 -0.89 -12.40 -23.36
C ARG A 400 0.31 -11.53 -23.76
N ARG A 401 1.46 -12.19 -23.93
CA ARG A 401 2.76 -11.58 -24.25
C ARG A 401 3.33 -12.04 -25.59
N SER A 402 2.46 -12.51 -26.50
CA SER A 402 2.91 -13.04 -27.79
C SER A 402 3.65 -12.01 -28.65
N ALA A 403 3.29 -10.73 -28.54
CA ALA A 403 3.98 -9.64 -29.24
C ALA A 403 5.44 -9.48 -28.77
N LEU A 404 5.71 -9.71 -27.47
CA LEU A 404 7.09 -9.70 -26.96
C LEU A 404 7.87 -10.90 -27.50
N MET A 405 7.26 -12.08 -27.54
CA MET A 405 7.88 -13.27 -28.12
C MET A 405 8.20 -13.08 -29.61
N GLU A 406 7.26 -12.52 -30.38
CA GLU A 406 7.43 -12.21 -31.81
C GLU A 406 8.65 -11.33 -32.08
N VAL A 407 8.80 -10.24 -31.31
CA VAL A 407 9.97 -9.35 -31.42
C VAL A 407 11.25 -10.05 -30.96
N PHE A 408 11.20 -10.80 -29.86
CA PHE A 408 12.36 -11.49 -29.31
C PHE A 408 13.00 -12.49 -30.28
N VAL A 409 12.19 -13.31 -30.95
CA VAL A 409 12.67 -14.35 -31.88
C VAL A 409 13.05 -13.82 -33.25
N ASN A 410 12.63 -12.61 -33.62
CA ASN A 410 12.94 -12.04 -34.92
C ASN A 410 14.37 -11.49 -34.96
N THR A 411 15.27 -12.20 -35.66
CA THR A 411 16.70 -11.81 -35.77
C THR A 411 16.94 -10.55 -36.59
N GLU A 412 15.95 -10.08 -37.35
CA GLU A 412 16.02 -8.83 -38.11
C GLU A 412 15.73 -7.59 -37.25
N GLU A 413 15.18 -7.77 -36.04
CA GLU A 413 14.94 -6.67 -35.11
C GLU A 413 16.24 -6.22 -34.43
N ASP A 414 16.25 -4.96 -34.02
CA ASP A 414 17.40 -4.38 -33.31
C ASP A 414 17.69 -5.10 -31.98
N SER A 415 18.98 -5.24 -31.65
CA SER A 415 19.42 -5.93 -30.45
C SER A 415 18.85 -5.31 -29.16
N GLU A 416 18.71 -3.98 -29.09
CA GLU A 416 18.08 -3.29 -27.95
C GLU A 416 16.63 -3.77 -27.76
N LEU A 417 15.86 -3.81 -28.85
CA LEU A 417 14.45 -4.17 -28.79
C LEU A 417 14.26 -5.63 -28.39
N ARG A 418 15.09 -6.53 -28.96
CA ARG A 418 15.08 -7.96 -28.63
C ARG A 418 15.45 -8.23 -27.17
N ILE A 419 16.45 -7.53 -26.64
CA ILE A 419 16.84 -7.61 -25.22
C ILE A 419 15.71 -7.11 -24.31
N ASN A 420 15.07 -5.99 -24.66
CA ASN A 420 13.93 -5.48 -23.89
C ASN A 420 12.74 -6.46 -23.93
N ALA A 421 12.45 -7.06 -25.08
CA ALA A 421 11.40 -8.05 -25.23
C ALA A 421 11.66 -9.29 -24.35
N TYR A 422 12.89 -9.79 -24.34
CA TYR A 422 13.36 -10.84 -23.42
C TYR A 422 13.12 -10.47 -21.95
N LEU A 423 13.54 -9.27 -21.52
CA LEU A 423 13.36 -8.81 -20.14
C LEU A 423 11.87 -8.70 -19.76
N GLY A 424 11.02 -8.29 -20.70
CA GLY A 424 9.56 -8.25 -20.54
C GLY A 424 8.94 -9.64 -20.38
N LEU A 425 9.40 -10.62 -21.15
CA LEU A 425 9.00 -12.04 -21.01
C LEU A 425 9.45 -12.61 -19.66
N MET A 426 10.69 -12.34 -19.25
CA MET A 426 11.27 -12.81 -18.00
C MET A 426 10.66 -12.20 -16.73
N LYS A 427 9.71 -11.25 -16.84
CA LYS A 427 8.86 -10.85 -15.71
C LYS A 427 7.87 -11.92 -15.28
N CYS A 428 7.54 -12.84 -16.20
CA CYS A 428 6.62 -13.95 -15.97
C CYS A 428 7.26 -15.27 -16.45
N PRO A 429 8.34 -15.73 -15.77
CA PRO A 429 9.09 -16.89 -16.18
C PRO A 429 8.27 -18.18 -16.03
N SER A 430 8.38 -19.08 -16.99
CA SER A 430 7.81 -20.42 -16.96
C SER A 430 8.79 -21.41 -17.57
N ARG A 431 8.65 -22.72 -17.25
CA ARG A 431 9.49 -23.76 -17.86
C ARG A 431 9.42 -23.73 -19.39
N MET A 432 8.22 -23.59 -19.95
CA MET A 432 8.01 -23.54 -21.39
C MET A 432 8.72 -22.32 -22.01
N LEU A 433 8.65 -21.16 -21.37
CA LEU A 433 9.36 -19.96 -21.82
C LEU A 433 10.89 -20.17 -21.79
N LEU A 434 11.44 -20.80 -20.74
CA LEU A 434 12.87 -21.05 -20.64
C LEU A 434 13.39 -22.00 -21.74
N ILE A 435 12.61 -23.02 -22.10
CA ILE A 435 12.92 -23.91 -23.23
C ILE A 435 12.93 -23.12 -24.54
N GLN A 436 11.93 -22.27 -24.79
CA GLN A 436 11.88 -21.43 -25.99
C GLN A 436 13.06 -20.43 -26.06
N ILE A 437 13.46 -19.85 -24.93
CA ILE A 437 14.64 -18.99 -24.85
C ILE A 437 15.91 -19.76 -25.20
N HIS A 438 16.04 -21.00 -24.71
CA HIS A 438 17.16 -21.86 -25.06
C HIS A 438 17.22 -22.18 -26.56
N GLU A 439 16.11 -22.65 -27.15
CA GLU A 439 16.02 -22.94 -28.58
C GLU A 439 16.35 -21.73 -29.46
N MET A 440 15.97 -20.52 -29.00
CA MET A 440 16.33 -19.27 -29.67
C MET A 440 17.84 -19.00 -29.56
N LEU A 441 18.42 -19.16 -28.37
CA LEU A 441 19.85 -18.96 -28.14
C LEU A 441 20.75 -19.86 -29.01
N GLU A 442 20.33 -21.09 -29.30
CA GLU A 442 21.07 -21.98 -30.21
C GLU A 442 21.19 -21.44 -31.64
N ARG A 443 20.25 -20.56 -32.05
CA ARG A 443 20.17 -19.97 -33.39
C ARG A 443 20.52 -18.48 -33.39
N GLU A 444 20.96 -17.96 -32.25
CA GLU A 444 21.26 -16.54 -32.08
C GLU A 444 22.56 -16.17 -32.82
N ASN A 445 22.49 -15.14 -33.65
CA ASN A 445 23.62 -14.63 -34.41
C ASN A 445 24.20 -13.33 -33.82
N SER A 446 23.44 -12.61 -32.99
CA SER A 446 23.88 -11.40 -32.30
C SER A 446 24.61 -11.75 -31.01
N ASN A 447 25.91 -11.46 -30.99
CA ASN A 447 26.74 -11.58 -29.79
C ASN A 447 26.19 -10.75 -28.61
N GLN A 448 25.55 -9.60 -28.88
CA GLN A 448 24.99 -8.74 -27.84
C GLN A 448 23.79 -9.42 -27.16
N VAL A 449 22.84 -9.92 -27.95
CA VAL A 449 21.63 -10.59 -27.45
C VAL A 449 22.02 -11.87 -26.71
N GLY A 450 22.82 -12.73 -27.34
CA GLY A 450 23.26 -13.99 -26.76
C GLY A 450 24.01 -13.80 -25.43
N SER A 451 25.00 -12.90 -25.39
CA SER A 451 25.80 -12.65 -24.18
C SER A 451 24.96 -12.07 -23.04
N PHE A 452 24.01 -11.17 -23.34
CA PHE A 452 23.13 -10.59 -22.33
C PHE A 452 22.22 -11.66 -21.69
N ILE A 453 21.54 -12.45 -22.52
CA ILE A 453 20.61 -13.48 -22.04
C ILE A 453 21.38 -14.54 -21.22
N TRP A 454 22.50 -15.03 -21.75
CA TRP A 454 23.33 -16.02 -21.07
C TRP A 454 23.79 -15.55 -19.68
N SER A 455 24.32 -14.34 -19.60
CA SER A 455 24.77 -13.77 -18.32
C SER A 455 23.61 -13.53 -17.34
N HIS A 456 22.45 -13.07 -17.83
CA HIS A 456 21.25 -12.92 -17.00
C HIS A 456 20.77 -14.25 -16.42
N LEU A 457 20.67 -15.31 -17.23
CA LEU A 457 20.26 -16.64 -16.77
C LEU A 457 21.26 -17.24 -15.77
N LYS A 458 22.56 -17.07 -16.02
CA LYS A 458 23.61 -17.51 -15.07
C LYS A 458 23.48 -16.81 -13.71
N ASN A 459 23.22 -15.51 -13.70
CA ASN A 459 23.00 -14.76 -12.46
C ASN A 459 21.73 -15.24 -11.73
N LEU A 460 20.65 -15.51 -12.47
CA LEU A 460 19.41 -16.07 -11.89
C LEU A 460 19.62 -17.47 -11.29
N LYS A 461 20.43 -18.33 -11.92
CA LYS A 461 20.80 -19.65 -11.39
C LYS A 461 21.57 -19.56 -10.07
N GLN A 462 22.27 -18.45 -9.83
CA GLN A 462 23.06 -18.21 -8.62
C GLN A 462 22.37 -17.31 -7.59
N THR A 463 21.11 -16.92 -7.83
CA THR A 463 20.44 -15.95 -6.96
C THR A 463 20.16 -16.49 -5.56
N SER A 464 20.42 -15.66 -4.56
CA SER A 464 20.01 -15.86 -3.16
C SER A 464 18.75 -15.04 -2.81
N ASP A 465 18.15 -14.34 -3.77
CA ASP A 465 16.92 -13.59 -3.54
C ASP A 465 15.75 -14.56 -3.30
N PRO A 466 15.09 -14.54 -2.13
CA PRO A 466 13.98 -15.43 -1.81
C PRO A 466 12.81 -15.32 -2.80
N HIS A 467 12.58 -14.15 -3.41
CA HIS A 467 11.49 -13.93 -4.37
C HIS A 467 11.76 -14.62 -5.72
N LEU A 468 13.02 -14.90 -6.05
CA LEU A 468 13.44 -15.47 -7.34
C LEU A 468 13.84 -16.95 -7.25
N GLN A 469 13.70 -17.58 -6.07
CA GLN A 469 14.08 -18.99 -5.88
C GLN A 469 13.30 -19.96 -6.78
N HIS A 470 12.06 -19.63 -7.14
CA HIS A 470 11.28 -20.42 -8.08
C HIS A 470 11.88 -20.44 -9.50
N ILE A 471 12.51 -19.34 -9.93
CA ILE A 471 13.20 -19.27 -11.24
C ILE A 471 14.46 -20.10 -11.19
N ARG A 472 15.23 -19.96 -10.10
CA ARG A 472 16.44 -20.74 -9.86
C ARG A 472 16.15 -22.23 -9.91
N SER A 473 15.10 -22.70 -9.23
CA SER A 473 14.75 -24.13 -9.23
C SER A 473 14.34 -24.64 -10.62
N PHE A 474 13.74 -23.81 -11.47
CA PHE A 474 13.51 -24.16 -12.87
C PHE A 474 14.84 -24.30 -13.63
N LEU A 475 15.76 -23.35 -13.49
CA LEU A 475 17.07 -23.37 -14.16
C LEU A 475 18.00 -24.49 -13.66
N GLU A 476 17.83 -24.97 -12.43
CA GLU A 476 18.59 -26.09 -11.86
C GLU A 476 17.98 -27.47 -12.19
N SER A 477 16.74 -27.52 -12.69
CA SER A 477 16.08 -28.80 -13.02
C SER A 477 16.86 -29.55 -14.11
N GLU A 478 16.98 -30.88 -14.01
CA GLU A 478 17.80 -31.68 -14.95
C GLU A 478 17.42 -31.49 -16.44
N GLU A 479 16.15 -31.20 -16.71
CA GLU A 479 15.61 -30.95 -18.05
C GLU A 479 16.20 -29.67 -18.66
N ILE A 480 16.29 -28.61 -17.87
CA ILE A 480 16.81 -27.30 -18.30
C ILE A 480 18.33 -27.21 -18.09
N ALA A 481 18.89 -27.86 -17.07
CA ALA A 481 20.32 -27.86 -16.81
C ALA A 481 21.14 -28.56 -17.90
N LYS A 482 20.54 -29.48 -18.67
CA LYS A 482 21.17 -30.08 -19.86
C LYS A 482 21.19 -29.14 -21.07
N GLN A 483 20.35 -28.11 -21.05
CA GLN A 483 20.24 -27.10 -22.09
C GLN A 483 21.20 -25.91 -21.85
N PHE A 484 21.68 -25.69 -20.62
CA PHE A 484 22.53 -24.54 -20.27
C PHE A 484 23.86 -24.93 -19.61
#